data_AF-A0AA91KIZ5-F1
#
_entry.id   AF-A0AA91KIZ5-F1
#
_cell.length_a   1.000
_cell.length_b   1.000
_cell.length_c   1.000
_cell.angle_alpha   90.00
_cell.angle_beta   90.00
_cell.angle_gamma   90.00
#
_symmetry.space_group_name_H-M   'P 1'
#
loop_
_entity.id
_entity.type
_entity.pdbx_description
1 polymer ?
#
loop_
_entity_poly.entity_id
_entity_poly.type
_entity_poly.pdbx_seq_one_letter_code
_entity_poly.pdbx_strand_id
1 'polypeptide(L)'
;MPIQRKLVVLTADADVTIEGLKIPSGSYTATERSAYTSRRGKKSYLPTTYELHLTARDLRTVRGSVDQTLGASLDATRQVQGGCFMVASRDL
;
A
#
# COMPACT_ATOMS: atom_id res chain seq x y z
N MET A 1 -22.01 2.10 3.00
CA MET A 1 -21.35 0.94 2.36
C MET A 1 -20.33 0.41 3.36
N PRO A 2 -20.28 -0.90 3.62
CA PRO A 2 -19.25 -1.47 4.49
C PRO A 2 -17.89 -1.34 3.81
N ILE A 3 -16.93 -0.78 4.55
CA ILE A 3 -15.52 -0.69 4.17
C ILE A 3 -14.76 -1.61 5.11
N GLN A 4 -14.08 -2.61 4.55
CA GLN A 4 -13.14 -3.43 5.27
C GLN A 4 -11.76 -2.79 5.14
N ARG A 5 -11.10 -2.58 6.27
CA ARG A 5 -9.71 -2.12 6.34
C ARG A 5 -8.90 -3.21 7.00
N LYS A 6 -7.80 -3.59 6.36
CA LYS A 6 -6.90 -4.62 6.86
C LYS A 6 -5.47 -4.11 6.80
N LEU A 7 -4.74 -4.26 7.89
CA LEU A 7 -3.29 -4.05 7.88
C LEU A 7 -2.64 -5.25 7.19
N VAL A 8 -1.80 -4.98 6.21
CA VAL A 8 -1.07 -5.99 5.43
C VAL A 8 0.39 -5.59 5.31
N VAL A 9 1.25 -6.55 4.96
CA VAL A 9 2.64 -6.27 4.60
C VAL A 9 2.76 -6.33 3.09
N LEU A 10 3.27 -5.27 2.48
CA LEU A 10 3.69 -5.27 1.08
C LEU A 10 5.18 -5.58 1.01
N THR A 11 5.54 -6.54 0.18
CA THR A 11 6.95 -6.90 -0.07
C THR A 11 7.30 -6.58 -1.51
N ALA A 12 8.45 -5.96 -1.71
CA ALA A 12 9.02 -5.71 -3.03
C ALA A 12 10.41 -6.33 -3.12
N ASP A 13 10.63 -7.15 -4.14
CA ASP A 13 11.92 -7.80 -4.41
C ASP A 13 12.92 -6.85 -5.10
N ALA A 14 12.43 -5.75 -5.65
CA ALA A 14 13.23 -4.71 -6.31
C ALA A 14 12.71 -3.32 -5.95
N ASP A 15 13.52 -2.29 -6.21
CA ASP A 15 13.09 -0.91 -5.99
C ASP A 15 11.85 -0.58 -6.83
N VAL A 16 10.84 0.01 -6.20
CA VAL A 16 9.55 0.36 -6.81
C VAL A 16 9.42 1.88 -6.90
N THR A 17 8.95 2.39 -8.04
CA THR A 17 8.64 3.81 -8.20
C THR A 17 7.16 4.08 -7.92
N ILE A 18 6.88 4.97 -6.97
CA ILE A 18 5.54 5.46 -6.65
C ILE A 18 5.56 6.98 -6.71
N GLU A 19 4.75 7.58 -7.59
CA GLU A 19 4.63 9.05 -7.71
C GLU A 19 5.98 9.78 -7.90
N GLY A 20 6.95 9.13 -8.56
CA GLY A 20 8.30 9.67 -8.77
C GLY A 20 9.28 9.42 -7.62
N LEU A 21 8.83 8.88 -6.49
CA LEU A 21 9.68 8.42 -5.38
C LEU A 21 10.17 7.00 -5.65
N LYS A 22 11.48 6.78 -5.47
CA LYS A 22 12.07 5.43 -5.56
C LYS A 22 12.08 4.79 -4.18
N ILE A 23 11.15 3.86 -3.97
CA ILE A 23 11.01 3.07 -2.75
C ILE A 23 11.94 1.86 -2.86
N PRO A 24 12.89 1.65 -1.92
CA PRO A 24 13.77 0.49 -1.97
C PRO A 24 13.03 -0.85 -1.93
N SER A 25 13.68 -1.92 -2.38
CA SER A 25 13.21 -3.28 -2.09
C SER A 25 13.11 -3.50 -0.58
N GLY A 26 12.07 -4.21 -0.13
CA GLY A 26 11.86 -4.46 1.30
C GLY A 26 10.43 -4.81 1.65
N SER A 27 10.16 -4.86 2.95
CA SER A 27 8.83 -5.11 3.51
C SER A 27 8.31 -3.84 4.18
N TYR A 28 7.07 -3.50 3.87
CA TYR A 28 6.43 -2.27 4.29
C TYR A 28 5.02 -2.53 4.79
N THR A 29 4.59 -1.78 5.79
CA THR A 29 3.22 -1.86 6.28
C THR A 29 2.29 -1.12 5.32
N ALA A 30 1.12 -1.69 5.04
CA ALA A 30 0.10 -1.03 4.24
C ALA A 30 -1.31 -1.27 4.79
N THR A 31 -2.23 -0.37 4.47
CA THR A 31 -3.65 -0.58 4.69
C THR A 31 -4.30 -1.01 3.38
N GLU A 32 -4.80 -2.24 3.32
CA GLU A 32 -5.72 -2.71 2.30
C GLU A 32 -7.13 -2.20 2.61
N ARG A 33 -7.77 -1.56 1.64
CA ARG A 33 -9.16 -1.12 1.73
C ARG A 33 -9.97 -1.81 0.66
N SER A 34 -10.94 -2.60 1.09
CA SER A 34 -11.93 -3.19 0.20
C SER A 34 -13.32 -2.73 0.61
N ALA A 35 -14.17 -2.52 -0.38
CA ALA A 35 -15.54 -2.08 -0.15
C ALA A 35 -16.46 -2.83 -1.08
N TYR A 36 -17.72 -3.00 -0.67
CA TYR A 36 -18.74 -3.54 -1.54
C TYR A 36 -20.03 -2.77 -1.41
N THR A 37 -20.79 -2.79 -2.49
CA THR A 37 -22.16 -2.29 -2.54
C THR A 37 -23.09 -3.49 -2.51
N SER A 38 -24.19 -3.41 -1.77
CA SER A 38 -25.24 -4.44 -1.79
C SER A 38 -26.50 -3.82 -2.35
N ARG A 39 -27.02 -4.39 -3.45
CA ARG A 39 -28.30 -3.99 -4.03
C ARG A 39 -29.12 -5.23 -4.29
N ARG A 40 -30.32 -5.30 -3.69
CA ARG A 40 -31.23 -6.47 -3.80
C ARG A 40 -30.55 -7.81 -3.47
N GLY A 41 -29.75 -7.85 -2.40
CA GLY A 41 -29.04 -9.06 -1.97
C GLY A 41 -27.79 -9.43 -2.77
N LYS A 42 -27.51 -8.77 -3.91
CA LYS A 42 -26.28 -8.99 -4.68
C LYS A 42 -25.17 -8.06 -4.19
N LYS A 43 -24.02 -8.63 -3.81
CA LYS A 43 -22.80 -7.89 -3.49
C LYS A 43 -22.00 -7.60 -4.77
N SER A 44 -21.65 -6.34 -4.99
CA SER A 44 -20.70 -5.90 -6.01
C SER A 44 -19.51 -5.27 -5.31
N TYR A 45 -18.33 -5.89 -5.48
CA TYR A 45 -17.08 -5.42 -4.88
C TYR A 45 -16.53 -4.24 -5.68
N LEU A 46 -16.12 -3.20 -4.96
CA LEU A 46 -15.35 -2.09 -5.51
C LEU A 46 -13.88 -2.51 -5.59
N PRO A 47 -13.07 -1.87 -6.45
CA PRO A 47 -11.63 -2.14 -6.52
C PRO A 47 -10.96 -1.98 -5.15
N THR A 48 -10.17 -2.99 -4.77
CA THR A 48 -9.33 -2.91 -3.57
C THR A 48 -8.23 -1.88 -3.79
N THR A 49 -8.01 -1.01 -2.80
CA THR A 49 -6.92 -0.04 -2.79
C THR A 49 -5.92 -0.34 -1.68
N TYR A 50 -4.68 0.08 -1.88
CA TYR A 50 -3.56 -0.15 -0.96
C TYR A 50 -2.87 1.16 -0.63
N GLU A 51 -2.83 1.49 0.64
CA GLU A 51 -2.12 2.65 1.16
C GLU A 51 -0.84 2.17 1.86
N LEU A 52 0.32 2.44 1.27
CA LEU A 52 1.62 2.10 1.80
C LEU A 52 2.05 3.10 2.86
N HIS A 53 2.47 2.62 4.03
CA HIS A 53 2.97 3.45 5.12
C HIS A 53 4.49 3.37 5.18
N LEU A 54 5.15 4.50 4.93
CA LEU A 54 6.59 4.66 5.06
C LEU A 54 6.92 5.33 6.39
N THR A 55 7.81 4.70 7.16
CA THR A 55 8.35 5.32 8.37
C THR A 55 9.36 6.42 8.01
N ALA A 56 9.69 7.27 8.98
CA ALA A 56 10.76 8.26 8.80
C ALA A 56 12.11 7.60 8.43
N ARG A 57 12.35 6.35 8.88
CA ARG A 57 13.54 5.58 8.50
C ARG A 57 13.51 5.20 7.03
N ASP A 58 12.36 4.77 6.52
CA ASP A 58 12.19 4.39 5.12
C ASP A 58 12.40 5.63 4.23
N LEU A 59 11.82 6.77 4.62
CA LEU A 59 11.95 8.03 3.87
C LEU A 59 13.39 8.55 3.78
N ARG A 60 14.26 8.27 4.76
CA ARG A 60 15.70 8.59 4.66
C ARG A 60 16.42 7.80 3.57
N THR A 61 15.89 6.63 3.21
CA THR A 61 16.46 5.76 2.18
C THR A 61 15.82 5.99 0.80
N VAL A 62 14.64 6.61 0.76
CA VAL A 62 13.95 7.00 -0.48
C VAL A 62 14.68 8.21 -1.11
N ARG A 63 15.32 7.98 -2.25
CA ARG A 63 15.94 9.08 -3.01
C ARG A 63 14.85 10.03 -3.53
N GLY A 64 14.99 11.32 -3.23
CA GLY A 64 14.07 12.38 -3.66
C GLY A 64 13.10 12.87 -2.58
N SER A 65 13.11 12.27 -1.39
CA SER A 65 12.32 12.76 -0.25
C SER A 65 13.06 13.89 0.49
N VAL A 66 12.40 15.05 0.67
CA VAL A 66 12.90 16.16 1.46
C VAL A 66 12.63 15.87 2.94
N ASP A 67 13.66 15.45 3.68
CA ASP A 67 13.76 15.39 5.16
C ASP A 67 12.44 15.27 5.96
N GLN A 68 11.59 14.31 5.58
CA GLN A 68 10.31 14.08 6.24
C GLN A 68 10.53 13.23 7.49
N THR A 69 10.50 13.88 8.65
CA THR A 69 10.70 13.27 9.97
C THR A 69 9.46 12.55 10.52
N LEU A 70 8.30 12.68 9.86
CA LEU A 70 7.01 12.20 10.38
C LEU A 70 6.47 10.93 9.69
N GLY A 71 7.17 10.39 8.69
CA GLY A 71 6.65 9.31 7.84
C GLY A 71 5.69 9.83 6.76
N ALA A 72 5.24 8.94 5.88
CA ALA A 72 4.35 9.27 4.77
C ALA A 72 3.45 8.08 4.40
N SER A 73 2.27 8.38 3.88
CA SER A 73 1.40 7.40 3.21
C SER A 73 1.43 7.63 1.70
N LEU A 74 1.53 6.56 0.91
CA LEU A 74 1.48 6.62 -0.55
C LEU A 74 0.41 5.65 -1.09
N ASP A 75 -0.22 6.00 -2.22
CA ASP A 75 -1.09 5.06 -2.94
C ASP A 75 -0.24 4.03 -3.70
N ALA A 76 -0.22 2.79 -3.22
CA ALA A 76 0.49 1.68 -3.83
C ALA A 76 -0.41 0.77 -4.67
N THR A 77 -1.67 1.16 -4.90
CA THR A 77 -2.67 0.31 -5.57
C THR A 77 -2.20 -0.16 -6.95
N ARG A 78 -1.63 0.74 -7.75
CA ARG A 78 -1.15 0.42 -9.10
C ARG A 78 0.05 -0.52 -9.08
N GLN A 79 0.93 -0.36 -8.10
CA GLN A 79 2.15 -1.15 -7.96
C GLN A 79 1.84 -2.56 -7.45
N VAL A 80 0.82 -2.71 -6.60
CA VAL A 80 0.30 -4.03 -6.22
C VAL A 80 -0.37 -4.70 -7.43
N GLN A 81 -1.23 -3.99 -8.16
CA GLN A 81 -1.90 -4.53 -9.36
C GLN A 81 -0.92 -4.88 -10.48
N GLY A 82 0.17 -4.11 -10.61
CA GLY A 82 1.25 -4.36 -11.56
C GLY A 82 2.25 -5.44 -11.13
N GLY A 83 2.09 -6.02 -9.93
CA GLY A 83 2.98 -7.08 -9.41
C GLY A 83 4.32 -6.58 -8.87
N CYS A 84 4.55 -5.27 -8.76
CA CYS A 84 5.76 -4.70 -8.17
C CYS A 84 5.78 -4.86 -6.64
N PHE A 85 4.61 -4.89 -6.02
CA PHE A 85 4.43 -5.28 -4.62
C PHE A 85 3.60 -6.55 -4.52
N MET A 86 4.07 -7.47 -3.69
CA MET A 86 3.33 -8.65 -3.28
C MET A 86 2.70 -8.43 -1.90
N VAL A 87 1.43 -8.80 -1.75
CA VAL A 87 0.74 -8.76 -0.45
C VAL A 87 1.14 -10.00 0.35
N ALA A 88 2.08 -9.83 1.27
CA ALA A 88 2.40 -10.83 2.28
C ALA A 88 1.36 -10.71 3.40
N SER A 89 0.42 -11.65 3.45
CA SER A 89 -0.55 -11.72 4.53
C SER A 89 0.00 -12.57 5.68
N ARG A 90 0.06 -12.00 6.88
CA ARG A 90 -0.04 -12.77 8.12
C ARG A 90 -0.46 -11.86 9.27
N ASP A 91 -1.47 -12.34 9.99
CA ASP A 91 -1.94 -11.83 11.27
C ASP A 91 -0.79 -11.24 12.11
N LEU A 92 -0.85 -9.93 12.35
CA LEU A 92 -0.16 -9.28 13.47
C LEU A 92 -1.09 -9.32 14.68
#